data_AF-A0A2R7KHM1-F1
#
_entry.id   AF-A0A2R7KHM1-F1
#
_cell.length_a   1.000
_cell.length_b   1.000
_cell.length_c   1.000
_cell.angle_alpha   90.00
_cell.angle_beta   90.00
_cell.angle_gamma   90.00
#
_symmetry.space_group_name_H-M   'P 1'
#
loop_
_entity.id
_entity.type
_entity.pdbx_description
1 polymer ?
#
loop_
_entity_poly.entity_id
_entity_poly.type
_entity_poly.pdbx_seq_one_letter_code
_entity_poly.pdbx_strand_id
1 'polypeptide(L)'
;MEFHSYITNGEIYTSKEITSQHLHPDQLVVDALTKLSELNAEFLHIVENGKCIGILYTKELLWFLAQNKPHNLLFHKLNFDIRTAIHHIINR
;
A
#
# COMPACT_ATOMS: atom_id res chain seq x y z
N MET A 1 15.69 -2.44 6.62
CA MET A 1 15.22 -2.11 7.98
C MET A 1 15.32 -3.38 8.80
N GLU A 2 15.80 -3.29 10.03
CA GLU A 2 15.99 -4.44 10.92
C GLU A 2 14.85 -4.49 11.94
N PHE A 3 14.25 -5.67 12.12
CA PHE A 3 13.18 -5.88 13.07
C PHE A 3 13.62 -6.93 14.09
N HIS A 4 13.53 -6.58 15.37
CA HIS A 4 13.74 -7.52 16.47
C HIS A 4 12.41 -8.19 16.81
N SER A 5 12.37 -9.52 16.72
CA SER A 5 11.18 -10.29 17.05
C SER A 5 11.04 -10.45 18.56
N TYR A 6 9.95 -9.96 19.13
CA TYR A 6 9.60 -10.23 20.53
C TYR A 6 9.14 -11.68 20.76
N ILE A 7 8.64 -12.35 19.72
CA ILE A 7 8.08 -13.71 19.81
C ILE A 7 9.20 -14.75 19.77
N THR A 8 10.24 -14.51 18.97
CA THR A 8 11.40 -15.41 18.85
C THR A 8 12.61 -14.89 19.64
N ASN A 9 12.36 -14.15 20.72
CA ASN A 9 13.39 -13.76 21.69
C ASN A 9 14.56 -12.94 21.12
N GLY A 10 14.26 -11.99 20.25
CA GLY A 10 15.21 -11.00 19.76
C GLY A 10 15.90 -11.38 18.44
N GLU A 11 15.49 -12.49 17.79
CA GLU A 11 15.97 -12.78 16.44
C GLU A 11 15.73 -11.61 15.50
N ILE A 12 16.76 -11.31 14.71
CA ILE A 12 16.79 -10.18 13.80
C ILE A 12 16.28 -10.64 12.46
N TYR A 13 15.10 -10.15 12.09
CA TYR A 13 14.57 -10.30 10.75
C TYR A 13 14.96 -9.07 9.95
N THR A 14 15.79 -9.29 8.94
CA THR A 14 16.11 -8.27 7.95
C THR A 14 15.02 -8.28 6.89
N SER A 15 14.35 -7.14 6.67
CA SER A 15 13.53 -6.98 5.47
C SER A 15 14.48 -6.92 4.26
N LYS A 16 14.79 -8.08 3.68
CA LYS A 16 15.58 -8.16 2.46
C LYS A 16 14.81 -7.47 1.35
N GLU A 17 15.42 -6.41 0.85
CA GLU A 17 15.13 -5.72 -0.40
C GLU A 17 13.83 -4.90 -0.45
N ILE A 18 13.99 -3.63 -0.87
CA ILE A 18 13.00 -3.02 -1.75
C ILE A 18 13.01 -3.94 -2.97
N THR A 19 12.07 -4.88 -3.01
CA THR A 19 11.92 -5.77 -4.15
C THR A 19 11.74 -4.92 -5.40
N SER A 20 12.23 -5.38 -6.56
CA SER A 20 12.02 -4.68 -7.84
C SER A 20 10.54 -4.35 -8.09
N GLN A 21 9.65 -5.09 -7.43
CA GLN A 21 8.23 -4.85 -7.36
C GLN A 21 7.86 -3.77 -6.34
N HIS A 22 7.63 -2.55 -6.83
CA HIS A 22 7.14 -1.42 -6.06
C HIS A 22 5.93 -0.76 -6.73
N LEU A 23 5.27 0.13 -6.02
CA LEU A 23 4.21 0.99 -6.53
C LEU A 23 4.73 2.41 -6.75
N HIS A 24 4.21 3.11 -7.76
CA HIS A 24 4.40 4.55 -7.92
C HIS A 24 3.17 5.27 -7.33
N PRO A 25 3.32 6.40 -6.61
CA PRO A 25 2.18 7.08 -5.96
C PRO A 25 1.07 7.51 -6.93
N ASP A 26 1.38 7.68 -8.21
CA ASP A 26 0.43 8.10 -9.24
C ASP A 26 -0.26 6.91 -9.95
N GLN A 27 0.04 5.66 -9.56
CA GLN A 27 -0.69 4.48 -10.05
C GLN A 27 -2.11 4.45 -9.52
N LEU A 28 -3.02 3.88 -10.29
CA LEU A 28 -4.40 3.72 -9.88
C LEU A 28 -4.53 2.66 -8.78
N VAL A 29 -5.54 2.83 -7.92
CA VAL A 29 -5.89 1.87 -6.87
C VAL A 29 -6.18 0.48 -7.45
N VAL A 30 -6.85 0.40 -8.60
CA VAL A 30 -7.11 -0.88 -9.28
C VAL A 30 -5.82 -1.60 -9.71
N ASP A 31 -4.84 -0.85 -10.23
CA ASP A 31 -3.55 -1.41 -10.65
C ASP A 31 -2.75 -1.88 -9.44
N ALA A 32 -2.77 -1.09 -8.36
CA ALA A 32 -2.13 -1.44 -7.10
C ALA A 32 -2.70 -2.74 -6.51
N LEU A 33 -4.02 -2.88 -6.48
CA LEU A 33 -4.69 -4.11 -6.00
C LEU A 33 -4.40 -5.31 -6.88
N THR A 34 -4.39 -5.12 -8.20
CA THR A 34 -4.05 -6.17 -9.17
C THR A 34 -2.63 -6.67 -8.90
N LYS A 35 -1.67 -5.74 -8.78
CA LYS A 35 -0.27 -6.08 -8.49
C LYS A 35 -0.09 -6.77 -7.14
N LEU A 36 -0.76 -6.29 -6.08
CA LEU A 36 -0.75 -6.93 -4.77
C LEU A 36 -1.31 -8.36 -4.83
N SER A 37 -2.40 -8.56 -5.58
CA SER A 37 -3.03 -9.86 -5.77
C SER A 37 -2.15 -10.83 -6.57
N GLU A 38 -1.57 -10.39 -7.69
CA GLU A 38 -0.70 -11.21 -8.54
C GLU A 38 0.56 -11.68 -7.80
N LEU A 39 1.10 -10.82 -6.94
CA LEU A 39 2.28 -11.13 -6.13
C LEU A 39 1.95 -11.90 -4.84
N ASN A 40 0.66 -12.13 -4.55
CA ASN A 40 0.18 -12.64 -3.26
C ASN A 40 0.83 -11.88 -2.08
N ALA A 41 0.91 -10.55 -2.21
CA ALA A 41 1.62 -9.68 -1.29
C ALA A 41 0.64 -8.93 -0.37
N GLU A 42 0.96 -8.87 0.92
CA GLU A 42 0.18 -8.08 1.89
C GLU A 42 0.48 -6.59 1.83
N PHE A 43 1.65 -6.22 1.31
CA PHE A 43 2.10 -4.85 1.16
C PHE A 43 3.12 -4.68 0.03
N LEU A 44 3.26 -3.45 -0.45
CA LEU A 44 4.34 -3.04 -1.36
C LEU A 44 4.91 -1.68 -0.96
N HIS A 45 6.18 -1.45 -1.29
CA HIS A 45 6.80 -0.14 -1.14
C HIS A 45 6.24 0.84 -2.17
N ILE A 46 5.98 2.07 -1.75
CA ILE A 46 5.70 3.19 -2.66
C ILE A 46 7.04 3.89 -2.94
N VAL A 47 7.44 3.93 -4.21
CA VAL A 47 8.71 4.49 -4.66
C VAL A 47 8.45 5.61 -5.67
N GLU A 48 9.08 6.75 -5.44
CA GLU A 48 9.03 7.91 -6.32
C GLU A 48 10.46 8.43 -6.50
N ASN A 49 10.89 8.70 -7.74
CA ASN A 49 12.25 9.15 -8.05
C ASN A 49 13.36 8.26 -7.44
N GLY A 50 13.15 6.94 -7.45
CA GLY A 50 14.09 5.95 -6.91
C GLY A 50 14.19 5.92 -5.37
N LYS A 51 13.35 6.66 -4.65
CA LYS A 51 13.30 6.68 -3.19
C LYS A 51 12.02 6.03 -2.68
N CYS A 52 12.15 5.15 -1.69
CA CYS A 52 11.00 4.64 -0.95
C CYS A 52 10.41 5.78 -0.10
N ILE A 53 9.16 6.17 -0.39
CA ILE A 53 8.45 7.24 0.31
C ILE A 53 7.34 6.71 1.23
N GLY A 54 7.10 5.40 1.24
CA GLY A 54 6.11 4.77 2.10
C GLY A 54 5.92 3.28 1.83
N ILE A 55 5.02 2.68 2.61
CA ILE A 55 4.56 1.30 2.44
C ILE A 55 3.04 1.35 2.34
N LEU A 56 2.48 0.67 1.34
CA LEU A 56 1.04 0.52 1.17
C LEU A 56 0.64 -0.91 1.49
N TYR A 57 -0.25 -1.09 2.47
CA TYR A 57 -0.82 -2.38 2.81
C TYR A 57 -2.14 -2.60 2.08
N THR A 58 -2.41 -3.85 1.68
CA THR A 58 -3.69 -4.24 1.06
C THR A 58 -4.89 -3.83 1.92
N LYS A 59 -4.79 -3.97 3.25
CA LYS A 59 -5.84 -3.57 4.20
C LYS A 59 -6.22 -2.09 4.10
N GLU A 60 -5.27 -1.21 3.77
CA GLU A 60 -5.51 0.25 3.69
C GLU A 60 -6.34 0.58 2.46
N LEU A 61 -6.04 -0.06 1.32
CA LEU A 61 -6.85 0.04 0.11
C LEU A 61 -8.25 -0.54 0.30
N LEU A 62 -8.36 -1.73 0.91
CA LEU A 62 -9.67 -2.32 1.22
C LEU A 62 -10.50 -1.41 2.12
N TRP A 63 -9.87 -0.80 3.12
CA TRP A 63 -10.55 0.12 4.02
C TRP A 63 -10.98 1.41 3.31
N PHE A 64 -10.15 1.97 2.43
CA PHE A 64 -10.52 3.11 1.56
C PHE A 64 -11.73 2.79 0.67
N LEU A 65 -11.74 1.60 0.04
CA LEU A 65 -12.85 1.14 -0.78
C LEU A 65 -14.13 0.96 0.04
N ALA A 66 -14.03 0.44 1.26
CA ALA A 66 -15.16 0.22 2.16
C ALA A 66 -15.80 1.49 2.74
N GLN A 67 -15.13 2.66 2.68
CA GLN A 67 -15.67 3.89 3.26
C GLN A 67 -16.94 4.37 2.55
N ASN A 68 -18.11 4.34 3.18
CA ASN A 68 -19.30 4.86 2.52
C ASN A 68 -19.37 6.40 2.65
N LYS A 69 -18.96 7.12 1.60
CA LYS A 69 -19.13 8.58 1.50
C LYS A 69 -20.19 8.89 0.43
N PRO A 70 -21.16 9.79 0.68
CA PRO A 70 -22.15 10.16 -0.32
C PRO A 70 -21.45 10.62 -1.60
N HIS A 71 -21.93 10.16 -2.75
CA HIS A 71 -21.39 10.41 -4.09
C HIS A 71 -20.03 9.75 -4.45
N ASN A 72 -19.44 8.93 -3.58
CA ASN A 72 -18.23 8.16 -3.90
C ASN A 72 -18.56 6.69 -4.24
N LEU A 73 -19.02 6.46 -5.47
CA LEU A 73 -19.25 5.11 -5.98
C LEU A 73 -17.94 4.31 -6.01
N LEU A 74 -18.02 3.00 -5.79
CA LEU A 74 -16.84 2.11 -5.74
C LEU A 74 -15.97 2.26 -7.00
N PHE A 75 -16.59 2.38 -8.17
CA PHE A 75 -15.85 2.52 -9.42
C PHE A 75 -15.01 3.80 -9.46
N HIS A 76 -15.45 4.92 -8.86
CA HIS A 76 -14.65 6.14 -8.80
C HIS A 76 -13.40 5.92 -7.97
N LYS A 77 -13.54 5.26 -6.82
CA LYS A 77 -12.42 5.00 -5.90
C LYS A 77 -11.36 4.09 -6.50
N LEU A 78 -11.77 3.10 -7.30
CA LEU A 78 -10.83 2.22 -8.02
C LEU A 78 -9.97 3.00 -9.02
N ASN A 79 -10.48 4.13 -9.53
CA ASN A 79 -9.80 5.01 -10.47
C ASN A 79 -9.06 6.19 -9.80
N PHE A 80 -8.94 6.22 -8.48
CA PHE A 80 -8.07 7.19 -7.81
C PHE A 80 -6.62 6.75 -7.94
N ASP A 81 -5.71 7.70 -8.02
CA ASP A 81 -4.30 7.41 -7.76
C ASP A 81 -4.08 7.10 -6.26
N ILE A 82 -2.99 6.36 -5.97
CA ILE A 82 -2.63 5.96 -4.60
C ILE A 82 -2.48 7.17 -3.68
N ARG A 83 -1.87 8.27 -4.16
CA ARG A 83 -1.65 9.49 -3.36
C ARG A 83 -2.97 10.08 -2.88
N THR A 84 -3.95 10.21 -3.76
CA THR A 84 -5.29 10.71 -3.49
C THR A 84 -6.04 9.77 -2.55
N ALA A 85 -5.93 8.45 -2.74
CA ALA A 85 -6.50 7.45 -1.86
C ALA A 85 -5.94 7.54 -0.43
N ILE A 86 -4.62 7.68 -0.28
CA ILE A 86 -3.94 7.85 1.01
C ILE A 86 -4.38 9.13 1.70
N HIS A 87 -4.49 10.25 0.98
CA HIS A 87 -5.01 11.50 1.56
C HIS A 87 -6.42 11.35 2.15
N HIS A 88 -7.27 10.53 1.54
CA HIS A 88 -8.61 10.21 2.09
C HIS A 88 -8.56 9.32 3.33
N ILE A 89 -7.46 8.60 3.54
CA ILE A 89 -7.23 7.77 4.71
C ILE A 89 -6.74 8.60 5.89
N ILE A 90 -5.77 9.49 5.64
CA ILE A 90 -5.07 10.28 6.66
C ILE A 90 -5.93 11.45 7.18
N ASN A 91 -6.65 12.16 6.30
CA ASN A 91 -7.42 13.35 6.68
C ASN A 91 -8.79 13.01 7.28
N ARG A 92 -8.80 12.09 8.24
CA ARG A 92 -9.95 11.79 9.08
C ARG A 92 -9.89 12.53 10.41
#